data_AF-A0A9D6MBW3-F1
#
_entry.id   AF-A0A9D6MBW3-F1
#
_cell.length_a   1.000
_cell.length_b   1.000
_cell.length_c   1.000
_cell.angle_alpha   90.00
_cell.angle_beta   90.00
_cell.angle_gamma   90.00
#
_symmetry.space_group_name_H-M   'P 1'
#
loop_
_entity.id
_entity.type
_entity.pdbx_description
1 polymer ?
#
loop_
_entity_poly.entity_id
_entity_poly.type
_entity_poly.pdbx_seq_one_letter_code
_entity_poly.pdbx_strand_id
1 'polypeptide(L)' 'ARPDDFAARLRAASPPIVARIVEDRLAFDPRTVLEEEDAALMAAVSVLVEGRKTDGSARG' A
#
# COMPACT_ATOMS: atom_id res chain seq x y z
N ALA A 1 -10.41 -1.57 6.27
CA ALA A 1 -10.05 -1.93 4.88
C ALA A 1 -9.45 -3.32 4.91
N ARG A 2 -9.91 -4.24 4.06
CA ARG A 2 -9.31 -5.57 3.95
C ARG A 2 -7.96 -5.46 3.22
N PRO A 3 -7.00 -6.36 3.47
CA PRO A 3 -5.73 -6.38 2.74
C PRO A 3 -5.92 -6.41 1.23
N ASP A 4 -6.94 -7.13 0.76
CA ASP A 4 -7.30 -7.23 -0.66
C ASP A 4 -7.65 -5.87 -1.29
N ASP A 5 -8.47 -5.07 -0.59
CA ASP A 5 -8.89 -3.74 -1.06
C ASP A 5 -7.68 -2.81 -1.19
N PHE A 6 -6.78 -2.86 -0.22
CA PHE A 6 -5.58 -2.03 -0.23
C PHE A 6 -4.59 -2.51 -1.30
N ALA A 7 -4.46 -3.81 -1.51
CA ALA A 7 -3.67 -4.39 -2.59
C ALA A 7 -4.19 -3.99 -3.97
N ALA A 8 -5.52 -3.92 -4.15
CA ALA A 8 -6.13 -3.46 -5.39
C ALA A 8 -5.80 -1.98 -5.66
N ARG A 9 -5.83 -1.13 -4.63
CA ARG A 9 -5.45 0.28 -4.73
C ARG A 9 -3.96 0.46 -5.07
N LEU A 10 -3.08 -0.33 -4.47
CA LEU A 10 -1.65 -0.34 -4.80
C LEU A 10 -1.40 -0.72 -6.26
N ARG A 11 -2.12 -1.72 -6.78
CA ARG A 11 -2.03 -2.12 -8.20
C ARG A 11 -2.56 -1.07 -9.18
N ALA A 12 -3.48 -0.22 -8.74
CA ALA A 12 -4.02 0.89 -9.53
C ALA A 12 -3.20 2.18 -9.45
N ALA A 13 -2.17 2.24 -8.60
CA ALA A 13 -1.28 3.39 -8.49
C ALA A 13 -0.37 3.52 -9.73
N SER A 14 0.30 4.67 -9.86
CA SER A 14 1.31 4.91 -10.88
C SER A 14 2.61 5.38 -10.20
N PRO A 15 3.68 4.57 -10.18
CA PRO A 15 3.77 3.22 -10.77
C PRO A 15 2.92 2.18 -10.01
N PRO A 16 2.51 1.07 -10.66
CA PRO A 16 1.74 0.02 -10.01
C PRO A 16 2.62 -0.73 -9.01
N ILE A 17 2.08 -0.97 -7.81
CA ILE A 17 2.81 -1.63 -6.72
C ILE A 17 2.16 -2.97 -6.41
N VAL A 18 2.99 -4.03 -6.39
CA VAL A 18 2.55 -5.39 -6.05
C VAL A 18 3.16 -5.78 -4.70
N ALA A 19 2.31 -6.27 -3.81
CA ALA A 19 2.70 -6.77 -2.50
C ALA A 19 1.98 -8.10 -2.22
N ARG A 20 2.57 -8.90 -1.33
CA ARG A 20 2.00 -10.20 -0.94
C ARG A 20 1.09 -10.04 0.27
N ILE A 21 0.01 -10.82 0.33
CA ILE A 21 -0.80 -10.96 1.55
C ILE A 21 -0.30 -12.20 2.30
N VAL A 22 0.13 -12.03 3.53
CA VAL A 22 0.60 -13.09 4.44
C VAL A 22 -0.06 -12.85 5.78
N GLU A 23 -0.78 -13.84 6.33
CA GLU A 23 -1.47 -13.73 7.62
C GLU A 23 -2.36 -12.47 7.73
N ASP A 24 -3.19 -12.22 6.72
CA ASP A 24 -4.06 -11.03 6.62
C ASP A 24 -3.32 -9.68 6.69
N ARG A 25 -2.04 -9.66 6.33
CA ARG A 25 -1.22 -8.45 6.26
C ARG A 25 -0.58 -8.30 4.89
N LEU A 26 -0.48 -7.07 4.42
CA LEU A 26 0.32 -6.75 3.25
C LEU A 26 1.79 -6.67 3.64
N ALA A 27 2.63 -7.40 2.90
CA ALA A 27 4.07 -7.40 3.06
C ALA A 27 4.76 -7.04 1.74
N PHE A 28 5.77 -6.21 1.84
CA PHE A 28 6.72 -5.90 0.78
C PHE A 28 7.99 -6.69 1.03
N ASP A 29 8.57 -7.30 -0.01
CA ASP A 29 9.84 -8.00 0.09
C ASP A 29 10.95 -7.05 -0.37
N PRO A 30 11.84 -6.58 0.51
CA PRO A 30 12.92 -5.67 0.11
C PRO A 30 13.83 -6.24 -0.98
N ARG A 31 13.89 -7.57 -1.13
CA ARG A 31 14.68 -8.23 -2.18
C ARG A 31 14.11 -8.01 -3.59
N THR A 32 12.87 -7.53 -3.69
CA THR A 32 12.20 -7.24 -4.96
C THR A 32 11.95 -5.74 -5.17
N VAL A 33 12.47 -4.89 -4.28
CA VAL A 33 12.40 -3.43 -4.39
C VAL A 33 13.81 -2.95 -4.71
N LEU A 34 14.00 -2.34 -5.88
CA LEU A 34 15.30 -1.78 -6.23
C LEU A 34 15.61 -0.57 -5.33
N GLU A 35 16.89 -0.28 -5.08
CA GLU A 35 17.29 0.84 -4.20
C GLU A 35 16.76 2.18 -4.72
N GLU A 36 16.68 2.35 -6.04
CA GLU A 36 16.15 3.56 -6.67
C GLU A 36 14.62 3.67 -6.56
N GLU A 37 13.93 2.56 -6.30
CA GLU A 37 12.47 2.49 -6.19
C GLU A 37 11.97 2.71 -4.75
N ASP A 38 12.84 2.59 -3.74
CA ASP A 38 12.48 2.68 -2.32
C ASP A 38 11.73 3.98 -1.99
N ALA A 39 12.24 5.12 -2.46
CA ALA A 39 11.62 6.42 -2.25
C ALA A 39 10.24 6.53 -2.93
N ALA A 40 10.09 5.97 -4.14
CA ALA A 40 8.84 5.98 -4.87
C ALA A 40 7.77 5.10 -4.20
N LEU A 41 8.18 3.91 -3.72
CA LEU A 41 7.35 3.01 -2.93
C LEU A 41 6.84 3.70 -1.67
N MET A 42 7.74 4.33 -0.91
CA MET A 42 7.39 5.02 0.34
C MET A 42 6.40 6.17 0.10
N ALA A 43 6.60 6.96 -0.95
CA ALA A 43 5.70 8.06 -1.30
C ALA A 43 4.28 7.55 -1.64
N ALA A 44 4.18 6.54 -2.52
CA ALA A 44 2.90 5.98 -2.93
C ALA A 44 2.14 5.32 -1.77
N VAL A 45 2.83 4.55 -0.91
CA VAL A 45 2.23 3.93 0.27
C VAL A 45 1.73 5.00 1.25
N SER A 46 2.52 6.05 1.49
CA SER A 46 2.14 7.14 2.39
C SER A 46 0.85 7.82 1.94
N VAL A 47 0.75 8.21 0.66
CA VAL A 47 -0.46 8.81 0.08
C VAL A 47 -1.69 7.90 0.27
N LEU A 48 -1.55 6.61 -0.01
CA LEU A 48 -2.68 5.68 0.08
C LEU A 48 -3.11 5.38 1.52
N VAL A 49 -2.17 5.39 2.48
CA VAL A 49 -2.43 5.23 3.92
C VAL A 49 -3.08 6.50 4.49
N GLU A 50 -2.60 7.68 4.12
CA GLU A 50 -3.16 8.95 4.56
C GLU A 50 -4.54 9.24 3.97
N GLY A 51 -4.77 8.83 2.72
CA GLY A 51 -6.11 8.82 2.12
C GLY A 51 -7.11 7.90 2.85
N ARG A 52 -6.69 7.05 3.79
CA ARG A 52 -7.61 6.33 4.70
C ARG A 52 -8.01 7.14 5.94
N LYS A 53 -7.26 8.18 6.31
CA LYS A 53 -7.54 8.95 7.54
C LYS A 53 -8.85 9.74 7.41
N THR A 54 -9.32 10.02 6.20
CA THR A 54 -10.63 10.66 5.94
C THR A 54 -11.81 9.69 6.03
N ASP A 55 -11.60 8.40 5.78
CA ASP A 55 -12.67 7.40 5.74
C ASP A 55 -12.91 6.69 7.09
N GLY A 56 -12.06 6.96 8.09
CA GLY A 56 -12.07 6.28 9.39
C GLY A 56 -12.78 7.03 10.53
N SER A 57 -13.16 8.30 10.36
CA SER A 57 -13.73 9.12 11.44
C SER A 57 -15.27 9.06 11.56
N ALA A 58 -15.95 8.22 10.77
CA ALA A 58 -17.38 7.96 10.90
C ALA A 58 -17.61 6.54 11.42
N ARG A 59 -17.27 6.29 12.69
CA ARG A 59 -17.82 5.17 13.45
C ARG A 59 -17.81 5.49 14.94
N GLY A 60 -19.01 5.85 15.42
CA GLY A 60 -19.56 5.65 16.78
C GLY A 60 -18.74 6.15 17.95
#